data_AF-A0A6L2KQA3-F1
#
_entry.id   AF-A0A6L2KQA3-F1
#
_cell.length_a   1.000
_cell.length_b   1.000
_cell.length_c   1.000
_cell.angle_alpha   90.00
_cell.angle_beta   90.00
_cell.angle_gamma   90.00
#
_symmetry.space_group_name_H-M   'P 1'
#
loop_
_entity.id
_entity.type
_entity.pdbx_description
1 polymer ?
#
loop_
_entity_poly.entity_id
_entity_poly.type
_entity_poly.pdbx_seq_one_letter_code
_entity_poly.pdbx_strand_id
1 'polypeptide(L)'
;MTKSEQNRTKSRKKGSVEKPGSVEDQSQSKHQKKKKIQSVKSYQSIYKVKLDELGGILKNKAQLVARGYRQEEGINFEESFAPVARLDVIRIFLAYVAHVNMIVYQMDVKTAFLNGILREEVYVSQLDGFVDQDNPNHVYKLKKALYGLKQAPRAWYDLLSKFLLSQEFFKGTVNPTLFIKRQGKDILLVQIYSKYALESLKKYGMESSDPVDTLMVDKSKLDEDTQGKAVDPTYYRGMVVTLMYLTTSRPDLTFAVCMGFWYPKDSSISLTAYADADHAGCQDTRRSTYGSMQLLGDRLVSWSPKRQKSVVISSTEAEYIALSGCCAQVLWMRSHLTDYGLGFNKILMYCDNKSAIALCCNNVQHSRSKHIDIRFHFIKEQVEKRVVELYFVNTEYQLADIFTKALGRERIEFLINKMGMRSFTPETLKQLADEAEE
;
A
#
# COMPACT_ATOMS: atom_id res chain seq x y z
N MET A 1 -64.76 46.17 6.00
CA MET A 1 -64.67 47.13 4.87
C MET A 1 -63.25 47.66 4.83
N THR A 2 -62.41 47.52 3.81
CA THR A 2 -62.47 46.94 2.46
C THR A 2 -61.01 46.85 1.95
N LYS A 3 -60.77 45.93 1.01
CA LYS A 3 -59.52 45.50 0.34
C LYS A 3 -58.58 46.60 -0.22
N SER A 4 -57.29 46.28 -0.36
CA SER A 4 -56.68 46.00 -1.70
C SER A 4 -55.21 45.51 -1.61
N GLU A 5 -54.94 44.42 -2.33
CA GLU A 5 -53.64 43.81 -2.61
C GLU A 5 -52.92 44.55 -3.76
N GLN A 6 -51.58 44.64 -3.72
CA GLN A 6 -50.75 44.72 -4.92
C GLN A 6 -49.46 43.91 -4.77
N ASN A 7 -49.36 42.87 -5.61
CA ASN A 7 -48.18 42.06 -5.89
C ASN A 7 -47.09 42.88 -6.60
N ARG A 8 -45.83 42.72 -6.19
CA ARG A 8 -44.64 43.10 -7.00
C ARG A 8 -43.67 41.93 -7.13
N THR A 9 -43.57 41.46 -8.37
CA THR A 9 -42.64 40.50 -8.96
C THR A 9 -41.19 40.97 -8.83
N LYS A 10 -40.27 40.09 -8.38
CA LYS A 10 -38.80 40.28 -8.52
C LYS A 10 -38.24 39.27 -9.51
N SER A 11 -37.54 39.82 -10.50
CA SER A 11 -36.88 39.16 -11.63
C SER A 11 -35.69 38.30 -11.18
N ARG A 12 -35.62 37.08 -11.71
CA ARG A 12 -34.46 36.18 -11.60
C ARG A 12 -33.41 36.58 -12.65
N LYS A 13 -32.26 37.13 -12.20
CA LYS A 13 -31.06 37.26 -13.04
C LYS A 13 -30.51 35.86 -13.34
N LYS A 14 -30.41 35.51 -14.63
CA LYS A 14 -29.66 34.35 -15.13
C LYS A 14 -28.17 34.59 -14.87
N GLY A 15 -27.54 33.74 -14.07
CA GLY A 15 -26.08 33.59 -14.03
C GLY A 15 -25.66 32.58 -15.09
N SER A 16 -24.86 33.02 -16.05
CA SER A 16 -24.19 32.18 -17.04
C SER A 16 -23.13 31.31 -16.36
N VAL A 17 -23.27 29.99 -16.43
CA VAL A 17 -22.21 29.04 -16.07
C VAL A 17 -21.57 28.57 -17.37
N GLU A 18 -20.28 28.87 -17.54
CA GLU A 18 -19.47 28.43 -18.68
C GLU A 18 -19.38 26.89 -18.75
N LYS A 19 -19.49 26.35 -19.96
CA LYS A 19 -19.29 24.92 -20.26
C LYS A 19 -17.82 24.53 -20.05
N PRO A 20 -17.51 23.36 -19.46
CA PRO A 20 -16.15 22.83 -19.48
C PRO A 20 -15.75 22.45 -20.92
N GLY A 21 -14.66 23.04 -21.42
CA GLY A 21 -14.17 22.88 -22.80
C GLY A 21 -13.50 21.53 -23.08
N SER A 22 -14.26 20.46 -23.25
CA SER A 22 -13.70 19.16 -23.67
C SER A 22 -14.66 18.26 -24.47
N VAL A 23 -15.54 18.82 -25.30
CA VAL A 23 -16.43 18.05 -26.20
C VAL A 23 -16.47 18.73 -27.57
N GLU A 24 -16.26 17.98 -28.64
CA GLU A 24 -16.44 18.42 -30.03
C GLU A 24 -17.33 17.42 -30.77
N ASP A 25 -18.21 17.93 -31.62
CA ASP A 25 -19.12 17.20 -32.51
C ASP A 25 -18.47 16.93 -33.86
N GLN A 26 -18.50 15.69 -34.36
CA GLN A 26 -18.24 15.39 -35.77
C GLN A 26 -19.12 14.23 -36.30
N SER A 27 -19.60 14.40 -37.53
CA SER A 27 -20.54 13.57 -38.28
C SER A 27 -19.88 12.41 -39.06
N GLN A 28 -20.64 11.32 -39.28
CA GLN A 28 -20.18 9.96 -39.64
C GLN A 28 -20.02 9.66 -41.15
N SER A 29 -19.18 8.65 -41.47
CA SER A 29 -19.26 7.80 -42.69
C SER A 29 -19.58 6.32 -42.32
N LYS A 30 -20.43 5.67 -43.13
CA LYS A 30 -21.35 4.57 -42.76
C LYS A 30 -20.82 3.12 -42.83
N HIS A 31 -19.56 2.82 -43.18
CA HIS A 31 -19.11 1.43 -43.40
C HIS A 31 -18.24 0.79 -42.28
N GLN A 32 -17.92 1.51 -41.20
CA GLN A 32 -17.28 0.95 -39.99
C GLN A 32 -18.27 0.46 -38.91
N LYS A 33 -19.58 0.43 -39.23
CA LYS A 33 -20.69 0.28 -38.27
C LYS A 33 -20.89 -1.11 -37.62
N LYS A 34 -20.05 -2.12 -37.89
CA LYS A 34 -20.23 -3.47 -37.29
C LYS A 34 -19.17 -3.89 -36.26
N LYS A 35 -18.19 -3.05 -35.93
CA LYS A 35 -17.20 -3.31 -34.84
C LYS A 35 -17.15 -2.27 -33.72
N LYS A 36 -17.90 -1.17 -33.79
CA LYS A 36 -17.90 -0.08 -32.79
C LYS A 36 -19.33 0.20 -32.32
N ILE A 37 -19.52 0.58 -31.05
CA ILE A 37 -20.80 0.69 -30.30
C ILE A 37 -21.23 -0.60 -29.55
N GLN A 38 -20.32 -1.25 -28.82
CA GLN A 38 -20.71 -2.23 -27.78
C GLN A 38 -20.44 -1.75 -26.34
N SER A 39 -19.90 -0.55 -26.13
CA SER A 39 -19.52 -0.08 -24.80
C SER A 39 -20.16 1.26 -24.43
N VAL A 40 -21.48 1.37 -24.47
CA VAL A 40 -22.17 2.51 -23.84
C VAL A 40 -22.20 2.25 -22.34
N LYS A 41 -21.36 2.96 -21.59
CA LYS A 41 -21.30 2.79 -20.12
C LYS A 41 -22.23 3.76 -19.43
N SER A 42 -23.05 3.25 -18.51
CA SER A 42 -23.78 4.06 -17.56
C SER A 42 -22.83 4.59 -16.49
N TYR A 43 -23.04 5.84 -16.08
CA TYR A 43 -22.33 6.47 -14.97
C TYR A 43 -23.20 6.42 -13.71
N GLN A 44 -22.63 6.89 -12.61
CA GLN A 44 -23.31 7.17 -11.36
C GLN A 44 -22.84 8.54 -10.86
N SER A 45 -23.78 9.41 -10.54
CA SER A 45 -23.48 10.69 -9.89
C SER A 45 -23.42 10.48 -8.39
N ILE A 46 -22.29 10.80 -7.79
CA ILE A 46 -22.10 10.76 -6.34
C ILE A 46 -22.13 12.20 -5.83
N TYR A 47 -23.08 12.49 -4.95
CA TYR A 47 -23.22 13.81 -4.32
C TYR A 47 -22.69 13.74 -2.89
N LYS A 48 -21.85 14.72 -2.51
CA LYS A 48 -21.33 14.84 -1.16
C LYS A 48 -21.33 16.31 -0.74
N VAL A 49 -21.92 16.59 0.41
CA VAL A 49 -21.82 17.91 1.04
C VAL A 49 -20.60 17.90 1.96
N LYS A 50 -19.72 18.88 1.81
CA LYS A 50 -18.68 19.19 2.79
C LYS A 50 -19.24 20.20 3.78
N LEU A 51 -19.15 19.86 5.05
CA LEU A 51 -19.47 20.75 6.15
C LEU A 51 -18.19 21.40 6.69
N ASP A 52 -18.32 22.54 7.35
CA ASP A 52 -17.29 23.14 8.20
C ASP A 52 -17.32 22.52 9.62
N GLU A 53 -16.40 22.95 10.49
CA GLU A 53 -16.28 22.49 11.88
C GLU A 53 -17.52 22.81 12.73
N LEU A 54 -18.37 23.75 12.30
CA LEU A 54 -19.60 24.16 12.97
C LEU A 54 -20.85 23.53 12.35
N GLY A 55 -20.68 22.60 11.39
CA GLY A 55 -21.78 21.92 10.70
C GLY A 55 -22.43 22.73 9.57
N GLY A 56 -21.89 23.90 9.23
CA GLY A 56 -22.32 24.73 8.11
C GLY A 56 -21.91 24.15 6.76
N ILE A 57 -22.70 24.39 5.70
CA ILE A 57 -22.38 23.89 4.36
C ILE A 57 -21.23 24.68 3.75
N LEU A 58 -20.05 24.06 3.67
CA LEU A 58 -18.87 24.64 3.06
C LEU A 58 -18.84 24.45 1.54
N LYS A 59 -19.18 23.24 1.05
CA LYS A 59 -19.16 22.96 -0.39
C LYS A 59 -20.01 21.76 -0.80
N ASN A 60 -20.87 21.95 -1.78
CA ASN A 60 -21.54 20.84 -2.48
C ASN A 60 -20.60 20.26 -3.55
N LYS A 61 -20.38 18.95 -3.51
CA LYS A 61 -19.60 18.20 -4.50
C LYS A 61 -20.50 17.23 -5.25
N ALA A 62 -20.36 17.21 -6.57
CA ALA A 62 -20.89 16.16 -7.42
C ALA A 62 -19.70 15.50 -8.14
N GLN A 63 -19.67 14.17 -8.19
CA GLN A 63 -18.66 13.39 -8.91
C GLN A 63 -19.34 12.48 -9.92
N LEU A 64 -18.86 12.54 -11.15
CA LEU A 64 -19.27 11.60 -12.19
C LEU A 64 -18.33 10.39 -12.17
N VAL A 65 -18.90 9.21 -11.92
CA VAL A 65 -18.13 7.96 -11.82
C VAL A 65 -18.65 6.98 -12.88
N ALA A 66 -17.76 6.44 -13.69
CA ALA A 66 -18.08 5.37 -14.63
C ALA A 66 -18.32 4.06 -13.86
N ARG A 67 -19.33 3.28 -14.26
CA ARG A 67 -19.60 1.96 -13.67
C ARG A 67 -18.62 0.91 -14.20
N GLY A 68 -17.35 0.97 -13.79
CA GLY A 68 -16.30 0.12 -14.33
C GLY A 68 -16.44 -1.38 -14.03
N TYR A 69 -17.27 -1.78 -13.06
CA TYR A 69 -17.59 -3.19 -12.83
C TYR A 69 -18.28 -3.85 -14.03
N ARG A 70 -18.89 -3.06 -14.92
CA ARG A 70 -19.47 -3.53 -16.19
C ARG A 70 -18.44 -3.62 -17.33
N GLN A 71 -17.16 -3.34 -17.07
CA GLN A 71 -16.12 -3.41 -18.10
C GLN A 71 -15.58 -4.83 -18.29
N GLU A 72 -15.51 -5.24 -19.55
CA GLU A 72 -14.92 -6.48 -20.02
C GLU A 72 -13.55 -6.21 -20.66
N GLU A 73 -12.56 -7.01 -20.25
CA GLU A 73 -11.20 -7.00 -20.83
C GLU A 73 -11.24 -7.54 -22.27
N GLY A 74 -10.41 -7.00 -23.15
CA GLY A 74 -10.42 -7.30 -24.59
C GLY A 74 -11.54 -6.62 -25.39
N ILE A 75 -12.57 -6.10 -24.71
CA ILE A 75 -13.65 -5.31 -25.34
C ILE A 75 -13.54 -3.82 -24.97
N ASN A 76 -13.40 -3.50 -23.68
CA ASN A 76 -13.46 -2.12 -23.19
C ASN A 76 -12.11 -1.54 -22.79
N PHE A 77 -11.13 -2.41 -22.57
CA PHE A 77 -9.73 -2.10 -22.31
C PHE A 77 -8.91 -3.36 -22.60
N GLU A 78 -7.68 -3.18 -23.04
CA GLU A 78 -6.75 -4.30 -23.25
C GLU A 78 -5.94 -4.59 -21.97
N GLU A 79 -5.59 -3.55 -21.22
CA GLU A 79 -4.81 -3.65 -19.99
C GLU A 79 -5.28 -2.60 -18.98
N SER A 80 -5.41 -3.01 -17.72
CA SER A 80 -5.81 -2.13 -16.61
C SER A 80 -4.72 -1.95 -15.54
N PHE A 81 -3.64 -2.73 -15.61
CA PHE A 81 -2.62 -2.76 -14.58
C PHE A 81 -1.85 -1.43 -14.52
N ALA A 82 -1.75 -0.88 -13.32
CA ALA A 82 -0.88 0.26 -13.00
C ALA A 82 0.11 -0.17 -11.92
N PRO A 83 1.40 0.16 -12.04
CA PRO A 83 2.36 -0.13 -10.99
C PRO A 83 1.98 0.54 -9.66
N VAL A 84 2.00 -0.23 -8.57
CA VAL A 84 1.76 0.26 -7.21
C VAL A 84 2.91 -0.18 -6.31
N ALA A 85 3.50 0.78 -5.59
CA ALA A 85 4.55 0.49 -4.64
C ALA A 85 4.02 -0.35 -3.47
N ARG A 86 4.73 -1.44 -3.15
CA ARG A 86 4.47 -2.23 -1.95
C ARG A 86 4.94 -1.46 -0.71
N LEU A 87 4.42 -1.81 0.46
CA LEU A 87 4.89 -1.22 1.72
C LEU A 87 6.38 -1.38 1.94
N ASP A 88 6.91 -2.57 1.67
CA ASP A 88 8.34 -2.84 1.82
C ASP A 88 9.16 -1.88 0.95
N VAL A 89 8.66 -1.51 -0.24
CA VAL A 89 9.30 -0.52 -1.12
C VAL A 89 9.29 0.87 -0.50
N ILE A 90 8.15 1.30 0.05
CA ILE A 90 8.04 2.61 0.72
C ILE A 90 8.97 2.67 1.94
N ARG A 91 9.06 1.59 2.71
CA ARG A 91 9.97 1.49 3.87
C ARG A 91 11.43 1.46 3.45
N ILE A 92 11.79 0.72 2.40
CA ILE A 92 13.14 0.76 1.81
C ILE A 92 13.47 2.18 1.35
N PHE A 93 12.54 2.87 0.69
CA PHE A 93 12.72 4.27 0.27
C PHE A 93 13.00 5.18 1.47
N LEU A 94 12.17 5.12 2.51
CA LEU A 94 12.35 5.93 3.72
C LEU A 94 13.66 5.58 4.47
N ALA A 95 13.99 4.29 4.56
CA ALA A 95 15.23 3.82 5.19
C ALA A 95 16.47 4.28 4.42
N TYR A 96 16.42 4.25 3.08
CA TYR A 96 17.47 4.78 2.22
C TYR A 96 17.62 6.29 2.41
N VAL A 97 16.52 7.05 2.31
CA VAL A 97 16.52 8.50 2.47
C VAL A 97 17.08 8.91 3.84
N ALA A 98 16.71 8.21 4.92
CA ALA A 98 17.27 8.43 6.24
C ALA A 98 18.79 8.17 6.28
N HIS A 99 19.26 7.11 5.63
CA HIS A 99 20.69 6.79 5.54
C HIS A 99 21.50 7.86 4.78
N VAL A 100 20.97 8.40 3.69
CA VAL A 100 21.64 9.46 2.91
C VAL A 100 21.29 10.88 3.38
N ASN A 101 20.54 11.01 4.49
CA ASN A 101 20.15 12.27 5.09
C ASN A 101 19.41 13.23 4.12
N MET A 102 18.48 12.69 3.33
CA MET A 102 17.64 13.50 2.42
C MET A 102 16.35 13.95 3.10
N ILE A 103 15.82 15.10 2.67
CA ILE A 103 14.51 15.58 3.11
C ILE A 103 13.42 14.91 2.27
N VAL A 104 12.35 14.45 2.93
CA VAL A 104 11.18 13.83 2.27
C VAL A 104 10.05 14.84 2.19
N TYR A 105 9.49 15.00 0.98
CA TYR A 105 8.25 15.73 0.77
C TYR A 105 7.15 14.77 0.32
N GLN A 106 5.94 14.96 0.85
CA GLN A 106 4.75 14.22 0.45
C GLN A 106 3.82 15.12 -0.36
N MET A 107 3.40 14.66 -1.55
CA MET A 107 2.48 15.39 -2.42
C MET A 107 1.28 14.53 -2.78
N ASP A 108 0.06 15.02 -2.52
CA ASP A 108 -1.18 14.41 -2.99
C ASP A 108 -1.67 15.08 -4.27
N VAL A 109 -1.78 14.31 -5.35
CA VAL A 109 -2.25 14.82 -6.65
C VAL A 109 -3.77 14.77 -6.69
N LYS A 110 -4.39 15.92 -6.43
CA LYS A 110 -5.85 16.08 -6.54
C LYS A 110 -6.31 15.75 -7.96
N THR A 111 -7.40 14.98 -8.07
CA THR A 111 -8.03 14.64 -9.36
C THR A 111 -7.11 13.91 -10.36
N ALA A 112 -6.09 13.20 -9.88
CA ALA A 112 -5.09 12.52 -10.71
C ALA A 112 -5.69 11.72 -11.88
N PHE A 113 -6.70 10.88 -11.62
CA PHE A 113 -7.33 10.06 -12.66
C PHE A 113 -8.01 10.87 -13.76
N LEU A 114 -8.53 12.06 -13.46
CA LEU A 114 -9.16 12.91 -14.46
C LEU A 114 -8.17 13.52 -15.45
N ASN A 115 -6.87 13.42 -15.17
CA ASN A 115 -5.81 13.86 -16.07
C ASN A 115 -5.29 12.73 -16.96
N GLY A 116 -5.55 11.47 -16.62
CA GLY A 116 -5.09 10.32 -17.42
C GLY A 116 -5.69 10.34 -18.82
N ILE A 117 -4.84 10.23 -19.84
CA ILE A 117 -5.27 10.18 -21.24
C ILE A 117 -5.60 8.73 -21.59
N LEU A 118 -6.82 8.49 -22.07
CA LEU A 118 -7.24 7.15 -22.49
C LEU A 118 -6.66 6.83 -23.86
N ARG A 119 -6.08 5.63 -24.00
CA ARG A 119 -5.66 5.11 -25.31
C ARG A 119 -6.86 4.49 -26.04
N GLU A 120 -7.76 3.88 -25.28
CA GLU A 120 -8.93 3.21 -25.80
C GLU A 120 -10.08 4.19 -26.03
N GLU A 121 -10.90 3.91 -27.04
CA GLU A 121 -12.13 4.67 -27.25
C GLU A 121 -13.22 4.23 -26.26
N VAL A 122 -13.42 5.03 -25.22
CA VAL A 122 -14.48 4.81 -24.24
C VAL A 122 -15.64 5.76 -24.50
N TYR A 123 -16.83 5.20 -24.66
CA TYR A 123 -18.08 5.95 -24.81
C TYR A 123 -18.94 5.82 -23.55
N VAL A 124 -19.65 6.88 -23.17
CA VAL A 124 -20.56 6.91 -22.02
C VAL A 124 -21.92 7.47 -22.43
N SER A 125 -22.98 7.02 -21.76
CA SER A 125 -24.33 7.55 -22.02
C SER A 125 -24.42 9.05 -21.69
N GLN A 126 -25.42 9.72 -22.27
CA GLN A 126 -25.72 11.10 -21.90
C GLN A 126 -26.20 11.20 -20.45
N LEU A 127 -25.97 12.38 -19.84
CA LEU A 127 -26.33 12.68 -18.46
C LEU A 127 -27.86 12.77 -18.29
N ASP A 128 -28.41 12.12 -17.27
CA ASP A 128 -29.84 12.19 -16.95
C ASP A 128 -30.19 13.65 -16.64
N GLY A 129 -31.16 14.20 -17.37
CA GLY A 129 -31.52 15.63 -17.32
C GLY A 129 -30.71 16.54 -18.26
N PHE A 130 -29.72 16.00 -18.99
CA PHE A 130 -28.90 16.71 -19.98
C PHE A 130 -28.86 15.96 -21.32
N VAL A 131 -29.86 15.13 -21.60
CA VAL A 131 -30.01 14.42 -22.87
C VAL A 131 -30.37 15.43 -23.95
N ASP A 132 -29.62 15.44 -25.04
CA ASP A 132 -29.93 16.21 -26.23
C ASP A 132 -31.27 15.72 -26.82
N GLN A 133 -32.23 16.65 -26.94
CA GLN A 133 -33.57 16.35 -27.43
C GLN A 133 -33.57 15.99 -28.91
N ASP A 134 -32.66 16.59 -29.68
CA ASP A 134 -32.53 16.33 -31.11
C ASP A 134 -31.76 15.03 -31.37
N ASN A 135 -30.88 14.64 -30.44
CA ASN A 135 -30.04 13.45 -30.54
C ASN A 135 -30.05 12.57 -29.27
N PRO A 136 -31.20 11.98 -28.89
CA PRO A 136 -31.33 11.25 -27.62
C PRO A 136 -30.46 9.99 -27.54
N ASN A 137 -30.11 9.41 -28.69
CA ASN A 137 -29.28 8.21 -28.79
C ASN A 137 -27.78 8.48 -28.91
N HIS A 138 -27.35 9.75 -28.89
CA HIS A 138 -25.93 10.07 -28.87
C HIS A 138 -25.27 9.66 -27.56
N VAL A 139 -23.94 9.49 -27.62
CA VAL A 139 -23.09 9.09 -26.50
C VAL A 139 -21.86 9.98 -26.49
N TYR A 140 -21.31 10.24 -25.30
CA TYR A 140 -20.09 11.03 -25.17
C TYR A 140 -18.86 10.15 -25.30
N LYS A 141 -17.88 10.57 -26.12
CA LYS A 141 -16.55 9.95 -26.16
C LYS A 141 -15.66 10.59 -25.09
N LEU A 142 -15.09 9.79 -24.21
CA LEU A 142 -14.18 10.28 -23.17
C LEU A 142 -12.81 10.60 -23.77
N LYS A 143 -12.37 11.85 -23.65
CA LYS A 143 -10.98 12.27 -23.98
C LYS A 143 -9.99 11.95 -22.85
N LYS A 144 -10.46 11.97 -21.60
CA LYS A 144 -9.67 11.67 -20.39
C LYS A 144 -10.38 10.61 -19.55
N ALA A 145 -9.62 9.96 -18.68
CA ALA A 145 -10.16 8.93 -17.80
C ALA A 145 -11.13 9.53 -16.77
N LEU A 146 -12.16 8.77 -16.44
CA LEU A 146 -13.08 9.06 -15.36
C LEU A 146 -12.81 8.13 -14.18
N TYR A 147 -13.21 8.57 -12.99
CA TYR A 147 -13.27 7.70 -11.83
C TYR A 147 -14.11 6.45 -12.12
N GLY A 148 -13.71 5.32 -11.53
CA GLY A 148 -14.39 4.04 -11.69
C GLY A 148 -14.01 3.28 -12.96
N LEU A 149 -13.34 3.88 -13.95
CA LEU A 149 -12.78 3.11 -15.07
C LEU A 149 -11.62 2.23 -14.59
N LYS A 150 -11.62 0.95 -14.98
CA LYS A 150 -10.56 -0.02 -14.62
C LYS A 150 -9.17 0.45 -15.06
N GLN A 151 -9.06 1.11 -16.22
CA GLN A 151 -7.78 1.58 -16.76
C GLN A 151 -7.34 2.98 -16.29
N ALA A 152 -8.14 3.68 -15.48
CA ALA A 152 -7.84 5.07 -15.09
C ALA A 152 -6.51 5.22 -14.31
N PRO A 153 -6.15 4.32 -13.36
CA PRO A 153 -4.87 4.39 -12.68
C PRO A 153 -3.68 4.25 -13.64
N ARG A 154 -3.80 3.36 -14.64
CA ARG A 154 -2.76 3.14 -15.65
C ARG A 154 -2.59 4.37 -16.54
N ALA A 155 -3.70 4.92 -17.03
CA ALA A 155 -3.68 6.14 -17.85
C ALA A 155 -3.02 7.32 -17.14
N TRP A 156 -3.23 7.45 -15.82
CA TRP A 156 -2.54 8.45 -15.00
C TRP A 156 -1.05 8.14 -14.83
N TYR A 157 -0.70 6.91 -14.44
CA TYR A 157 0.70 6.51 -14.27
C TYR A 157 1.50 6.70 -15.56
N ASP A 158 0.95 6.31 -16.72
CA ASP A 158 1.59 6.49 -18.01
C ASP A 158 1.88 7.95 -18.34
N LEU A 159 0.92 8.85 -18.06
CA LEU A 159 1.09 10.27 -18.29
C LEU A 159 2.19 10.85 -17.40
N LEU A 160 2.14 10.54 -16.09
CA LEU A 160 3.13 11.02 -15.13
C LEU A 160 4.52 10.45 -15.43
N SER A 161 4.61 9.16 -15.76
CA SER A 161 5.85 8.48 -16.14
C SER A 161 6.47 9.14 -17.37
N LYS A 162 5.69 9.38 -18.43
CA LYS A 162 6.17 10.10 -19.63
C LYS A 162 6.67 11.51 -19.30
N PHE A 163 5.97 12.24 -18.43
CA PHE A 163 6.40 13.55 -17.99
C PHE A 163 7.72 13.50 -17.21
N LEU A 164 7.86 12.61 -16.22
CA LEU A 164 9.10 12.47 -15.46
C LEU A 164 10.28 12.07 -16.36
N LEU A 165 10.06 11.14 -17.29
CA LEU A 165 11.09 10.76 -18.27
C LEU A 165 11.49 11.94 -19.18
N SER A 166 10.56 12.81 -19.57
CA SER A 166 10.89 14.02 -20.35
C SER A 166 11.63 15.08 -19.54
N GLN A 167 11.56 15.00 -18.20
CA GLN A 167 12.34 15.82 -17.27
C GLN A 167 13.66 15.15 -16.86
N GLU A 168 14.17 14.20 -17.65
CA GLU A 168 15.46 13.50 -17.45
C GLU A 168 15.53 12.62 -16.20
N PHE A 169 14.38 12.18 -15.68
CA PHE A 169 14.38 11.11 -14.68
C PHE A 169 14.64 9.76 -15.35
N PHE A 170 15.36 8.89 -14.66
CA PHE A 170 15.47 7.48 -14.96
C PHE A 170 14.45 6.71 -14.12
N LYS A 171 13.74 5.80 -14.74
CA LYS A 171 12.84 4.88 -14.04
C LYS A 171 13.65 3.72 -13.47
N GLY A 172 13.34 3.29 -12.24
CA GLY A 172 13.93 2.11 -11.62
C GLY A 172 13.81 0.88 -12.51
N THR A 173 14.86 0.06 -12.52
CA THR A 173 14.94 -1.17 -13.33
C THR A 173 14.10 -2.27 -12.70
N VAL A 174 14.16 -2.38 -11.37
CA VAL A 174 13.42 -3.40 -10.62
C VAL A 174 12.07 -2.85 -10.17
N ASN A 175 12.05 -1.61 -9.69
CA ASN A 175 10.84 -0.94 -9.22
C ASN A 175 10.37 0.15 -10.20
N PRO A 176 9.33 -0.10 -11.01
CA PRO A 176 8.83 0.89 -11.96
C PRO A 176 8.17 2.11 -11.29
N THR A 177 7.95 2.09 -9.98
CA THR A 177 7.36 3.23 -9.25
C THR A 177 8.39 4.20 -8.69
N LEU A 178 9.68 3.88 -8.77
CA LEU A 178 10.78 4.75 -8.39
C LEU A 178 11.35 5.48 -9.61
N PHE A 179 11.52 6.79 -9.48
CA PHE A 179 12.15 7.64 -10.49
C PHE A 179 13.32 8.38 -9.84
N ILE A 180 14.45 8.44 -10.56
CA ILE A 180 15.71 8.96 -10.07
C ILE A 180 16.24 9.97 -11.06
N LYS A 181 16.47 11.20 -10.63
CA LYS A 181 17.21 12.21 -11.41
C LYS A 181 18.54 12.48 -10.72
N ARG A 182 19.63 12.48 -11.49
CA ARG A 182 20.98 12.80 -11.00
C ARG A 182 21.52 13.98 -11.80
N GLN A 183 21.97 15.02 -11.11
CA GLN A 183 22.60 16.19 -11.71
C GLN A 183 23.88 16.50 -10.93
N GLY A 184 25.03 16.06 -11.46
CA GLY A 184 26.29 16.14 -10.73
C GLY A 184 26.25 15.34 -9.43
N LYS A 185 26.37 16.02 -8.29
CA LYS A 185 26.26 15.41 -6.95
C LYS A 185 24.82 15.37 -6.42
N ASP A 186 23.91 16.11 -7.04
CA ASP A 186 22.53 16.23 -6.58
C ASP A 186 21.71 15.03 -7.07
N ILE A 187 20.92 14.47 -6.17
CA ILE A 187 20.04 13.33 -6.43
C ILE A 187 18.63 13.72 -6.02
N LEU A 188 17.67 13.49 -6.91
CA LEU A 188 16.25 13.61 -6.62
C LEU A 188 15.57 12.27 -6.83
N LEU A 189 14.89 11.78 -5.80
CA LEU A 189 14.15 10.52 -5.81
C LEU A 189 12.66 10.81 -5.73
N VAL A 190 11.88 10.19 -6.62
CA VAL A 190 10.42 10.28 -6.64
C VAL A 190 9.85 8.88 -6.56
N GLN A 191 9.21 8.56 -5.44
CA GLN A 191 8.54 7.28 -5.21
C GLN A 191 7.02 7.47 -5.35
N ILE A 192 6.44 6.90 -6.41
CA ILE A 192 4.99 6.92 -6.64
C ILE A 192 4.34 5.81 -5.80
N TYR A 193 3.30 6.13 -5.05
CA TYR A 193 2.51 5.13 -4.32
C TYR A 193 1.02 5.51 -4.34
N SER A 194 0.16 4.51 -4.16
CA SER A 194 -1.30 4.71 -4.11
C SER A 194 -1.80 4.61 -2.67
N LYS A 195 -2.87 5.35 -2.37
CA LYS A 195 -3.48 5.41 -1.04
C LYS A 195 -4.32 4.14 -0.78
N TYR A 196 -3.77 3.21 -0.01
CA TYR A 196 -4.43 1.93 0.35
C TYR A 196 -5.53 2.08 1.42
N ALA A 197 -5.70 3.28 2.00
CA ALA A 197 -6.64 3.54 3.09
C ALA A 197 -8.09 3.23 2.74
N LEU A 198 -8.52 3.56 1.53
CA LEU A 198 -9.90 3.33 1.10
C LEU A 198 -10.17 1.84 0.89
N GLU A 199 -9.28 1.12 0.20
CA GLU A 199 -9.38 -0.34 0.03
C GLU A 199 -9.38 -1.08 1.36
N SER A 200 -8.66 -0.54 2.34
CA SER A 200 -8.65 -1.02 3.73
C SER A 200 -10.01 -0.90 4.40
N LEU A 201 -10.62 0.29 4.35
CA LEU A 201 -11.96 0.50 4.90
C LEU A 201 -12.99 -0.42 4.24
N LYS A 202 -12.89 -0.62 2.92
CA LYS A 202 -13.73 -1.58 2.18
C LYS A 202 -13.57 -3.01 2.68
N LYS A 203 -12.32 -3.46 2.79
CA LYS A 203 -11.98 -4.82 3.22
C LYS A 203 -12.56 -5.18 4.58
N TYR A 204 -12.67 -4.20 5.47
CA TYR A 204 -13.16 -4.39 6.83
C TYR A 204 -14.60 -3.89 7.04
N GLY A 205 -15.33 -3.59 5.97
CA GLY A 205 -16.72 -3.15 6.06
C GLY A 205 -16.92 -1.79 6.76
N MET A 206 -15.88 -0.97 6.83
CA MET A 206 -15.87 0.35 7.49
C MET A 206 -16.12 1.51 6.52
N GLU A 207 -16.77 1.24 5.38
CA GLU A 207 -17.08 2.27 4.37
C GLU A 207 -18.12 3.30 4.87
N SER A 208 -18.97 2.88 5.81
CA SER A 208 -20.02 3.70 6.42
C SER A 208 -19.65 4.21 7.80
N SER A 209 -18.40 4.02 8.25
CA SER A 209 -17.94 4.51 9.54
C SER A 209 -17.88 6.04 9.55
N ASP A 210 -18.38 6.65 10.62
CA ASP A 210 -18.35 8.10 10.77
C ASP A 210 -16.90 8.59 10.93
N PRO A 211 -16.52 9.69 10.26
CA PRO A 211 -15.24 10.32 10.49
C PRO A 211 -15.20 10.88 11.92
N VAL A 212 -14.13 10.57 12.65
CA VAL A 212 -13.85 11.15 13.97
C VAL A 212 -12.56 11.94 13.85
N ASP A 213 -12.54 13.15 14.41
CA ASP A 213 -11.38 14.06 14.32
C ASP A 213 -10.19 13.58 15.18
N THR A 214 -10.44 12.71 16.16
CA THR A 214 -9.43 12.07 17.00
C THR A 214 -9.62 10.55 17.00
N LEU A 215 -8.53 9.81 16.77
CA LEU A 215 -8.54 8.34 16.65
C LEU A 215 -8.81 7.61 17.98
N MET A 216 -8.74 8.31 19.11
CA MET A 216 -8.98 7.76 20.45
C MET A 216 -10.00 8.63 21.18
N VAL A 217 -11.01 7.98 21.77
CA VAL A 217 -11.89 8.60 22.76
C VAL A 217 -11.12 8.57 24.08
N ASP A 218 -10.79 9.73 24.66
CA ASP A 218 -10.02 9.90 25.90
C ASP A 218 -10.53 9.08 27.12
N LYS A 219 -11.71 8.47 27.01
CA LYS A 219 -12.42 7.79 28.11
C LYS A 219 -13.05 6.45 27.74
N SER A 220 -12.60 5.75 26.70
CA SER A 220 -13.06 4.37 26.48
C SER A 220 -12.42 3.45 27.52
N LYS A 221 -13.13 3.19 28.63
CA LYS A 221 -12.82 2.04 29.48
C LYS A 221 -13.14 0.78 28.68
N LEU A 222 -12.11 -0.02 28.41
CA LEU A 222 -12.28 -1.34 27.83
C LEU A 222 -12.64 -2.28 28.98
N ASP A 223 -13.91 -2.67 29.04
CA ASP A 223 -14.40 -3.68 29.98
C ASP A 223 -14.43 -5.06 29.30
N GLU A 224 -14.39 -6.12 30.11
CA GLU A 224 -14.45 -7.49 29.62
C GLU A 224 -15.85 -7.79 29.05
N ASP A 225 -15.95 -7.94 27.73
CA ASP A 225 -17.20 -8.29 27.06
C ASP A 225 -17.43 -9.80 27.10
N THR A 226 -17.87 -10.29 28.25
CA THR A 226 -18.20 -11.71 28.49
C THR A 226 -19.34 -12.24 27.62
N GLN A 227 -20.12 -11.36 26.99
CA GLN A 227 -21.23 -11.69 26.07
C GLN A 227 -20.89 -11.41 24.60
N GLY A 228 -19.69 -10.89 24.34
CA GLY A 228 -19.24 -10.49 23.02
C GLY A 228 -19.04 -11.68 22.09
N LYS A 229 -19.27 -11.48 20.79
CA LYS A 229 -18.82 -12.45 19.80
C LYS A 229 -17.30 -12.49 19.81
N ALA A 230 -16.75 -13.68 20.00
CA ALA A 230 -15.31 -13.91 19.87
C ALA A 230 -14.83 -13.33 18.53
N VAL A 231 -13.86 -12.41 18.61
CA VAL A 231 -13.30 -11.76 17.44
C VAL A 231 -12.46 -12.79 16.68
N ASP A 232 -12.65 -12.92 15.36
CA ASP A 232 -11.75 -13.73 14.53
C ASP A 232 -10.32 -13.16 14.64
N PRO A 233 -9.37 -13.89 15.23
CA PRO A 233 -8.01 -13.41 15.43
C PRO A 233 -7.33 -13.06 14.09
N THR A 234 -7.70 -13.74 13.00
CA THR A 234 -7.15 -13.49 11.66
C THR A 234 -7.65 -12.15 11.12
N TYR A 235 -8.94 -11.89 11.26
CA TYR A 235 -9.58 -10.64 10.86
C TYR A 235 -8.97 -9.44 11.61
N TYR A 236 -8.87 -9.54 12.95
CA TYR A 236 -8.30 -8.49 13.79
C TYR A 236 -6.81 -8.23 13.51
N ARG A 237 -6.00 -9.29 13.41
CA ARG A 237 -4.58 -9.16 13.00
C ARG A 237 -4.45 -8.47 11.65
N GLY A 238 -5.34 -8.79 10.71
CA GLY A 238 -5.41 -8.11 9.42
C GLY A 238 -5.66 -6.60 9.57
N MET A 239 -6.61 -6.20 10.43
CA MET A 239 -6.89 -4.79 10.71
C MET A 239 -5.67 -4.06 11.28
N VAL A 240 -4.98 -4.66 12.26
CA VAL A 240 -3.77 -4.10 12.86
C VAL A 240 -2.67 -3.90 11.81
N VAL A 241 -2.40 -4.89 10.97
CA VAL A 241 -1.41 -4.78 9.88
C VAL A 241 -1.78 -3.64 8.91
N THR A 242 -3.07 -3.48 8.66
CA THR A 242 -3.57 -2.42 7.78
C THR A 242 -3.50 -1.04 8.43
N LEU A 243 -3.70 -0.94 9.73
CA LEU A 243 -3.45 0.30 10.48
C LEU A 243 -1.95 0.64 10.46
N MET A 244 -1.07 -0.35 10.62
CA MET A 244 0.39 -0.17 10.48
C MET A 244 0.80 0.30 9.07
N TYR A 245 0.10 -0.13 8.00
CA TYR A 245 0.28 0.43 6.64
C TYR A 245 0.08 1.94 6.66
N LEU A 246 -1.03 2.34 7.29
CA LEU A 246 -1.48 3.71 7.29
C LEU A 246 -0.57 4.59 8.14
N THR A 247 -0.19 4.15 9.34
CA THR A 247 0.74 4.90 10.20
C THR A 247 2.17 4.95 9.68
N THR A 248 2.56 4.10 8.72
CA THR A 248 3.90 4.23 8.06
C THR A 248 3.87 5.18 6.87
N SER A 249 2.74 5.24 6.13
CA SER A 249 2.63 6.02 4.88
C SER A 249 1.98 7.39 5.06
N ARG A 250 1.38 7.66 6.22
CA ARG A 250 0.63 8.88 6.54
C ARG A 250 1.07 9.41 7.91
N PRO A 251 2.01 10.39 7.93
CA PRO A 251 2.45 11.04 9.16
C PRO A 251 1.30 11.59 10.01
N ASP A 252 0.21 12.04 9.38
CA ASP A 252 -1.00 12.51 10.06
C ASP A 252 -1.69 11.42 10.89
N LEU A 253 -1.63 10.15 10.45
CA LEU A 253 -2.17 9.02 11.22
C LEU A 253 -1.19 8.53 12.28
N THR A 254 0.13 8.61 12.01
CA THR A 254 1.17 8.35 13.01
C THR A 254 1.01 9.28 14.21
N PHE A 255 0.78 10.56 13.95
CA PHE A 255 0.56 11.59 14.97
C PHE A 255 -0.64 11.23 15.87
N ALA A 256 -1.73 10.76 15.28
CA ALA A 256 -2.94 10.41 16.02
C ALA A 256 -2.83 9.11 16.83
N VAL A 257 -1.96 8.16 16.43
CA VAL A 257 -1.73 6.87 17.13
C VAL A 257 -0.57 6.96 18.13
N CYS A 258 0.23 8.03 18.09
CA CYS A 258 1.41 8.26 18.93
C CYS A 258 2.46 7.13 18.89
N MET A 259 2.46 6.26 17.87
CA MET A 259 3.43 5.17 17.68
C MET A 259 3.87 5.10 16.22
N GLY A 260 5.17 4.99 15.98
CA GLY A 260 5.73 4.93 14.63
C GLY A 260 7.10 4.26 14.57
N PHE A 261 7.61 4.07 13.36
CA PHE A 261 8.97 3.59 13.13
C PHE A 261 9.97 4.75 13.12
N TRP A 262 11.02 4.61 13.91
CA TRP A 262 12.18 5.49 13.91
C TRP A 262 13.27 4.91 13.03
N TYR A 263 13.65 5.64 11.98
CA TYR A 263 14.76 5.27 11.10
C TYR A 263 15.97 6.16 11.42
N PRO A 264 16.95 5.66 12.20
CA PRO A 264 18.12 6.46 12.55
C PRO A 264 18.95 6.82 11.32
N LYS A 265 19.59 7.99 11.35
CA LYS A 265 20.52 8.44 10.31
C LYS A 265 21.83 7.65 10.32
N ASP A 266 22.44 7.50 11.50
CA ASP A 266 23.82 7.00 11.64
C ASP A 266 23.98 5.48 11.65
N SER A 267 22.99 4.75 11.15
CA SER A 267 23.08 3.29 11.04
C SER A 267 23.72 2.88 9.72
N SER A 268 24.68 1.94 9.80
CA SER A 268 25.34 1.30 8.66
C SER A 268 24.32 0.71 7.69
N ILE A 269 24.64 0.68 6.39
CA ILE A 269 23.74 0.08 5.39
C ILE A 269 24.09 -1.39 5.16
N SER A 270 23.44 -2.26 5.92
CA SER A 270 23.57 -3.71 5.80
C SER A 270 22.21 -4.35 5.62
N LEU A 271 22.07 -5.35 4.77
CA LEU A 271 20.84 -6.12 4.66
C LEU A 271 20.97 -7.36 5.55
N THR A 272 20.15 -7.44 6.60
CA THR A 272 20.12 -8.59 7.52
C THR A 272 18.70 -9.09 7.70
N ALA A 273 18.55 -10.36 8.06
CA ALA A 273 17.23 -10.92 8.32
C ALA A 273 17.21 -11.96 9.43
N TYR A 274 16.07 -12.08 10.07
CA TYR A 274 15.77 -13.03 11.13
C TYR A 274 14.59 -13.88 10.70
N ALA A 275 14.64 -15.18 10.97
CA ALA A 275 13.51 -16.08 10.80
C ALA A 275 13.36 -16.98 12.02
N ASP A 276 12.11 -17.25 12.37
CA ASP A 276 11.71 -18.13 13.46
C ASP A 276 10.38 -18.82 13.05
N ALA A 277 10.08 -19.96 13.64
CA ALA A 277 8.80 -20.63 13.50
C ALA A 277 8.35 -21.32 14.78
N ASP A 278 7.05 -21.24 15.05
CA ASP A 278 6.43 -22.16 15.99
C ASP A 278 6.34 -23.58 15.39
N HIS A 279 6.16 -24.58 16.24
CA HIS A 279 5.85 -25.94 15.81
C HIS A 279 4.40 -26.29 16.14
N ALA A 280 3.57 -26.46 15.11
CA ALA A 280 2.15 -26.80 15.24
C ALA A 280 1.38 -25.84 16.17
N GLY A 281 1.66 -24.54 16.09
CA GLY A 281 1.06 -23.51 16.95
C GLY A 281 -0.45 -23.32 16.74
N CYS A 282 -0.98 -23.60 15.54
CA CYS A 282 -2.42 -23.57 15.31
C CYS A 282 -3.07 -24.85 15.86
N GLN A 283 -3.91 -24.74 16.88
CA GLN A 283 -4.57 -25.90 17.50
C GLN A 283 -5.50 -26.63 16.52
N ASP A 284 -6.28 -25.91 15.72
CA ASP A 284 -7.26 -26.52 14.80
C ASP A 284 -6.61 -27.26 13.64
N THR A 285 -5.63 -26.62 12.99
CA THR A 285 -5.03 -27.14 11.75
C THR A 285 -3.72 -27.88 11.98
N ARG A 286 -3.16 -27.79 13.19
CA ARG A 286 -1.80 -28.25 13.56
C ARG A 286 -0.68 -27.66 12.69
N ARG A 287 -0.96 -26.59 11.93
CA ARG A 287 0.01 -25.90 11.08
C ARG A 287 0.86 -24.95 11.91
N SER A 288 2.14 -24.89 11.55
CA SER A 288 3.07 -23.92 12.12
C SER A 288 2.82 -22.49 11.64
N THR A 289 3.22 -21.51 12.43
CA THR A 289 3.35 -20.10 12.06
C THR A 289 4.83 -19.75 11.98
N TYR A 290 5.26 -19.14 10.88
CA TYR A 290 6.59 -18.58 10.80
C TYR A 290 6.56 -17.06 10.86
N GLY A 291 7.61 -16.51 11.45
CA GLY A 291 7.92 -15.10 11.52
C GLY A 291 9.18 -14.82 10.73
N SER A 292 9.20 -13.70 10.01
CA SER A 292 10.43 -13.19 9.43
C SER A 292 10.54 -11.69 9.65
N MET A 293 11.76 -11.21 9.80
CA MET A 293 12.08 -9.79 9.96
C MET A 293 13.27 -9.44 9.07
N GLN A 294 13.18 -8.37 8.28
CA GLN A 294 14.27 -7.89 7.43
C GLN A 294 14.61 -6.45 7.77
N LEU A 295 15.91 -6.19 7.99
CA LEU A 295 16.46 -4.91 8.41
C LEU A 295 17.39 -4.35 7.33
N LEU A 296 17.38 -3.03 7.18
CA LEU A 296 18.38 -2.27 6.41
C LEU A 296 19.20 -1.39 7.37
N GLY A 297 20.33 -1.93 7.83
CA GLY A 297 21.01 -1.47 9.03
C GLY A 297 20.19 -1.85 10.26
N ASP A 298 19.88 -0.86 11.09
CA ASP A 298 19.01 -1.00 12.26
C ASP A 298 17.56 -0.60 11.95
N ARG A 299 17.19 -0.48 10.66
CA ARG A 299 15.88 0.00 10.21
C ARG A 299 15.00 -1.16 9.79
N LEU A 300 13.87 -1.38 10.47
CA LEU A 300 12.89 -2.39 10.09
C LEU A 300 12.16 -2.00 8.81
N VAL A 301 12.38 -2.76 7.75
CA VAL A 301 11.83 -2.48 6.42
C VAL A 301 10.81 -3.51 5.94
N SER A 302 10.89 -4.75 6.41
CA SER A 302 9.90 -5.77 6.11
C SER A 302 9.75 -6.78 7.24
N TRP A 303 8.55 -7.33 7.40
CA TRP A 303 8.27 -8.41 8.33
C TRP A 303 7.09 -9.24 7.85
N SER A 304 7.02 -10.50 8.26
CA SER A 304 5.85 -11.32 7.98
C SER A 304 5.58 -12.40 9.03
N PRO A 305 4.45 -12.30 9.76
CA PRO A 305 3.86 -13.42 10.48
C PRO A 305 2.92 -14.18 9.52
N LYS A 306 3.26 -15.42 9.16
CA LYS A 306 2.48 -16.22 8.21
C LYS A 306 2.32 -17.65 8.70
N ARG A 307 1.09 -18.17 8.63
CA ARG A 307 0.83 -19.59 8.83
C ARG A 307 1.36 -20.39 7.64
N GLN A 308 2.06 -21.48 7.91
CA GLN A 308 2.56 -22.39 6.89
C GLN A 308 1.39 -23.09 6.18
N LYS A 309 1.58 -23.39 4.90
CA LYS A 309 0.52 -24.02 4.08
C LYS A 309 0.34 -25.50 4.39
N SER A 310 1.42 -26.17 4.77
CA SER A 310 1.47 -27.59 5.09
C SER A 310 1.66 -27.79 6.58
N VAL A 311 1.19 -28.93 7.11
CA VAL A 311 1.56 -29.40 8.45
C VAL A 311 2.95 -29.98 8.36
N VAL A 312 3.83 -29.58 9.28
CA VAL A 312 5.22 -30.03 9.38
C VAL A 312 5.33 -31.11 10.45
N ILE A 313 6.31 -32.02 10.31
CA ILE A 313 6.47 -33.14 11.24
C ILE A 313 7.56 -32.89 12.29
N SER A 314 8.29 -31.78 12.20
CA SER A 314 9.30 -31.40 13.19
C SER A 314 9.49 -29.89 13.28
N SER A 315 10.02 -29.41 14.41
CA SER A 315 10.44 -28.00 14.57
C SER A 315 11.55 -27.61 13.60
N THR A 316 12.47 -28.53 13.29
CA THR A 316 13.55 -28.30 12.31
C THR A 316 12.98 -28.03 10.93
N GLU A 317 11.96 -28.76 10.52
CA GLU A 317 11.26 -28.53 9.25
C GLU A 317 10.49 -27.20 9.25
N ALA A 318 9.83 -26.86 10.36
CA ALA A 318 9.13 -25.58 10.50
C ALA A 318 10.08 -24.40 10.26
N GLU A 319 11.23 -24.41 10.94
CA GLU A 319 12.29 -23.41 10.84
C GLU A 319 12.93 -23.38 9.45
N TYR A 320 13.17 -24.55 8.86
CA TYR A 320 13.71 -24.65 7.52
C TYR A 320 12.79 -24.00 6.47
N ILE A 321 11.47 -24.19 6.59
CA ILE A 321 10.47 -23.54 5.75
C ILE A 321 10.44 -22.03 5.99
N ALA A 322 10.57 -21.59 7.25
CA ALA A 322 10.66 -20.17 7.62
C ALA A 322 11.87 -19.49 6.99
N LEU A 323 13.05 -20.11 7.10
CA LEU A 323 14.29 -19.65 6.48
C LEU A 323 14.13 -19.52 4.97
N SER A 324 13.53 -20.53 4.34
CA SER A 324 13.24 -20.50 2.90
C SER A 324 12.34 -19.31 2.50
N GLY A 325 11.26 -19.07 3.24
CA GLY A 325 10.39 -17.91 3.01
C GLY A 325 11.10 -16.57 3.22
N CYS A 326 11.91 -16.46 4.28
CA CYS A 326 12.70 -15.28 4.60
C CYS A 326 13.76 -15.00 3.53
N CYS A 327 14.45 -16.04 3.03
CA CYS A 327 15.44 -15.93 1.96
C CYS A 327 14.81 -15.36 0.67
N ALA A 328 13.61 -15.79 0.30
CA ALA A 328 12.92 -15.26 -0.88
C ALA A 328 12.65 -13.75 -0.75
N GLN A 329 12.21 -13.32 0.43
CA GLN A 329 11.97 -11.90 0.71
C GLN A 329 13.27 -11.08 0.62
N VAL A 330 14.34 -11.59 1.24
CA VAL A 330 15.66 -10.96 1.22
C VAL A 330 16.23 -10.83 -0.19
N LEU A 331 16.11 -11.86 -1.03
CA LEU A 331 16.55 -11.79 -2.43
C LEU A 331 15.76 -10.77 -3.26
N TRP A 332 14.46 -10.67 -3.01
CA TRP A 332 13.62 -9.65 -3.64
C TRP A 332 14.04 -8.23 -3.22
N MET A 333 14.33 -8.02 -1.94
CA MET A 333 14.85 -6.77 -1.41
C MET A 333 16.23 -6.44 -1.97
N ARG A 334 17.13 -7.42 -2.04
CA ARG A 334 18.46 -7.29 -2.66
C ARG A 334 18.35 -6.76 -4.08
N SER A 335 17.42 -7.29 -4.87
CA SER A 335 17.15 -6.80 -6.22
C SER A 335 16.64 -5.36 -6.20
N HIS A 336 15.66 -5.03 -5.36
CA HIS A 336 15.12 -3.65 -5.23
C HIS A 336 16.18 -2.62 -4.84
N LEU A 337 17.12 -2.99 -3.95
CA LEU A 337 18.17 -2.10 -3.47
C LEU A 337 19.18 -1.73 -4.57
N THR A 338 19.26 -2.51 -5.66
CA THR A 338 20.11 -2.18 -6.81
C THR A 338 19.67 -0.90 -7.52
N ASP A 339 18.37 -0.55 -7.53
CA ASP A 339 17.88 0.71 -8.09
C ASP A 339 18.44 1.94 -7.34
N TYR A 340 18.76 1.78 -6.05
CA TYR A 340 19.41 2.80 -5.22
C TYR A 340 20.94 2.78 -5.33
N GLY A 341 21.51 1.88 -6.14
CA GLY A 341 22.95 1.67 -6.27
C GLY A 341 23.57 0.84 -5.15
N LEU A 342 22.77 0.12 -4.36
CA LEU A 342 23.25 -0.70 -3.25
C LEU A 342 23.31 -2.17 -3.65
N GLY A 343 24.54 -2.69 -3.75
CA GLY A 343 24.81 -4.10 -4.04
C GLY A 343 25.14 -4.88 -2.77
N PHE A 344 24.39 -5.94 -2.49
CA PHE A 344 24.67 -6.87 -1.39
C PHE A 344 25.09 -8.23 -1.94
N ASN A 345 26.39 -8.52 -1.89
CA ASN A 345 26.92 -9.79 -2.39
C ASN A 345 26.64 -10.95 -1.44
N LYS A 346 26.67 -10.68 -0.14
CA LYS A 346 26.49 -11.65 0.94
C LYS A 346 25.52 -11.08 1.96
N ILE A 347 24.47 -11.84 2.27
CA ILE A 347 23.40 -11.40 3.18
C ILE A 347 23.35 -12.32 4.39
N LEU A 348 23.35 -11.73 5.58
CA LEU A 348 23.32 -12.45 6.85
C LEU A 348 21.89 -12.77 7.23
N MET A 349 21.63 -14.05 7.51
CA MET A 349 20.35 -14.55 7.97
C MET A 349 20.51 -15.29 9.31
N TYR A 350 19.68 -14.96 10.29
CA TYR A 350 19.75 -15.50 11.64
C TYR A 350 18.58 -16.43 11.95
N CYS A 351 18.89 -17.55 12.61
CA CYS A 351 17.92 -18.56 13.07
C CYS A 351 18.43 -19.18 14.38
N ASP A 352 17.53 -19.56 15.29
CA ASP A 352 17.88 -20.18 16.57
C ASP A 352 17.89 -21.72 16.52
N ASN A 353 17.71 -22.31 15.33
CA ASN A 353 17.71 -23.76 15.14
C ASN A 353 18.94 -24.24 14.35
N LYS A 354 19.92 -24.79 15.08
CA LYS A 354 21.17 -25.34 14.49
C LYS A 354 20.91 -26.46 13.49
N SER A 355 19.89 -27.29 13.72
CA SER A 355 19.54 -28.39 12.81
C SER A 355 18.97 -27.88 11.49
N ALA A 356 18.18 -26.81 11.52
CA ALA A 356 17.64 -26.18 10.32
C ALA A 356 18.76 -25.52 9.50
N ILE A 357 19.69 -24.84 10.17
CA ILE A 357 20.89 -24.27 9.53
C ILE A 357 21.75 -25.38 8.89
N ALA A 358 22.01 -26.47 9.62
CA ALA A 358 22.75 -27.60 9.09
C ALA A 358 22.03 -28.23 7.87
N LEU A 359 20.70 -28.30 7.89
CA LEU A 359 19.90 -28.78 6.76
C LEU A 359 20.06 -27.88 5.53
N CYS A 360 20.15 -26.56 5.69
CA CYS A 360 20.41 -25.60 4.61
C CYS A 360 21.83 -25.71 4.04
N CYS A 361 22.84 -25.97 4.88
CA CYS A 361 24.24 -26.03 4.46
C CYS A 361 24.67 -27.41 3.91
N ASN A 362 23.89 -28.46 4.19
CA ASN A 362 24.21 -29.81 3.76
C ASN A 362 23.48 -30.20 2.47
N ASN A 363 24.28 -30.55 1.45
CA ASN A 363 23.78 -31.01 0.14
C ASN A 363 23.35 -32.47 0.13
N VAL A 364 23.75 -33.24 1.14
CA VAL A 364 23.35 -34.64 1.29
C VAL A 364 21.91 -34.71 1.78
N GLN A 365 21.01 -35.22 0.93
CA GLN A 365 19.63 -35.49 1.32
C GLN A 365 19.60 -36.68 2.28
N HIS A 366 19.37 -36.43 3.56
CA HIS A 366 19.11 -37.48 4.53
C HIS A 366 17.70 -38.05 4.34
N SER A 367 17.53 -39.35 4.57
CA SER A 367 16.22 -40.03 4.54
C SER A 367 15.14 -39.31 5.36
N ARG A 368 15.57 -38.66 6.46
CA ARG A 368 14.74 -37.87 7.39
C ARG A 368 14.24 -36.53 6.84
N SER A 369 14.65 -36.11 5.65
CA SER A 369 14.24 -34.84 5.02
C SER A 369 13.52 -35.01 3.68
N LYS A 370 13.34 -36.25 3.22
CA LYS A 370 12.74 -36.58 1.91
C LYS A 370 11.28 -36.13 1.77
N HIS A 371 10.59 -35.97 2.89
CA HIS A 371 9.19 -35.54 2.92
C HIS A 371 9.02 -34.02 2.77
N ILE A 372 10.11 -33.24 2.89
CA ILE A 372 10.08 -31.79 2.72
C ILE A 372 9.95 -31.48 1.23
N ASP A 373 8.98 -30.63 0.88
CA ASP A 373 8.73 -30.21 -0.50
C ASP A 373 9.96 -29.52 -1.11
N ILE A 374 10.31 -29.93 -2.33
CA ILE A 374 11.50 -29.50 -3.09
C ILE A 374 11.57 -27.98 -3.21
N ARG A 375 10.43 -27.30 -3.30
CA ARG A 375 10.42 -25.82 -3.39
C ARG A 375 11.18 -25.14 -2.26
N PHE A 376 11.24 -25.74 -1.07
CA PHE A 376 11.93 -25.18 0.09
C PHE A 376 13.44 -25.42 0.04
N HIS A 377 13.93 -26.26 -0.87
CA HIS A 377 15.35 -26.50 -1.08
C HIS A 377 16.08 -25.40 -1.84
N PHE A 378 15.38 -24.42 -2.42
CA PHE A 378 16.04 -23.32 -3.14
C PHE A 378 17.01 -22.53 -2.25
N ILE A 379 16.78 -22.45 -0.94
CA ILE A 379 17.71 -21.77 -0.02
C ILE A 379 19.10 -22.41 -0.03
N LYS A 380 19.19 -23.73 -0.24
CA LYS A 380 20.46 -24.44 -0.32
C LYS A 380 21.32 -23.90 -1.46
N GLU A 381 20.72 -23.72 -2.63
CA GLU A 381 21.38 -23.12 -3.80
C GLU A 381 21.92 -21.72 -3.50
N GLN A 382 21.19 -20.93 -2.70
CA GLN A 382 21.62 -19.58 -2.33
C GLN A 382 22.79 -19.58 -1.33
N VAL A 383 22.80 -20.56 -0.41
CA VAL A 383 23.90 -20.79 0.54
C VAL A 383 25.14 -21.30 -0.20
N GLU A 384 24.99 -22.26 -1.12
CA GLU A 384 26.06 -22.78 -1.96
C GLU A 384 26.71 -21.67 -2.81
N LYS A 385 25.89 -20.81 -3.42
CA LYS A 385 26.35 -19.63 -4.17
C LYS A 385 26.92 -18.52 -3.28
N ARG A 386 26.92 -18.69 -1.96
CA ARG A 386 27.34 -17.70 -0.95
C ARG A 386 26.60 -16.36 -1.04
N VAL A 387 25.39 -16.37 -1.61
CA VAL A 387 24.50 -15.20 -1.65
C VAL A 387 23.93 -14.93 -0.25
N VAL A 388 23.59 -16.00 0.47
CA VAL A 388 23.09 -15.95 1.83
C VAL A 388 24.03 -16.75 2.73
N GLU A 389 24.27 -16.23 3.93
CA GLU A 389 24.98 -16.94 4.99
C GLU A 389 24.12 -17.02 6.24
N LEU A 390 24.03 -18.23 6.79
CA LEU A 390 23.16 -18.54 7.92
C LEU A 390 23.97 -18.58 9.21
N TYR A 391 23.48 -17.88 10.22
CA TYR A 391 24.08 -17.81 11.55
C TYR A 391 23.10 -18.26 12.62
N PHE A 392 23.64 -19.00 13.59
CA PHE A 392 22.90 -19.29 14.81
C PHE A 392 22.80 -18.02 15.65
N VAL A 393 21.58 -17.71 16.10
CA VAL A 393 21.32 -16.66 17.09
C VAL A 393 20.72 -17.30 18.35
N ASN A 394 21.13 -16.83 19.52
CA ASN A 394 20.48 -17.27 20.76
C ASN A 394 19.04 -16.75 20.78
N THR A 395 18.09 -17.53 21.30
CA THR A 395 16.68 -17.14 21.48
C THR A 395 16.54 -15.78 22.16
N GLU A 396 17.43 -15.40 23.09
CA GLU A 396 17.43 -14.05 23.69
C GLU A 396 17.65 -12.91 22.68
N TYR A 397 18.27 -13.16 21.54
CA TYR A 397 18.50 -12.18 20.48
C TYR A 397 17.73 -12.50 19.19
N GLN A 398 16.84 -13.50 19.23
CA GLN A 398 15.97 -13.84 18.12
C GLN A 398 14.86 -12.80 17.98
N LEU A 399 15.03 -11.87 17.03
CA LEU A 399 14.10 -10.76 16.84
C LEU A 399 12.77 -11.20 16.19
N ALA A 400 12.77 -12.32 15.48
CA ALA A 400 11.56 -12.86 14.86
C ALA A 400 10.59 -13.50 15.86
N ASP A 401 10.99 -13.71 17.13
CA ASP A 401 10.16 -14.27 18.21
C ASP A 401 8.83 -13.54 18.39
N ILE A 402 8.83 -12.22 18.17
CA ILE A 402 7.64 -11.38 18.34
C ILE A 402 6.49 -11.80 17.40
N PHE A 403 6.79 -12.52 16.32
CA PHE A 403 5.83 -12.94 15.31
C PHE A 403 5.31 -14.36 15.52
N THR A 404 5.94 -15.14 16.39
CA THR A 404 5.74 -16.60 16.51
C THR A 404 5.42 -17.06 17.93
N LYS A 405 5.86 -16.31 18.94
CA LYS A 405 5.75 -16.70 20.36
C LYS A 405 4.83 -15.75 21.12
N ALA A 406 4.14 -16.28 22.12
CA ALA A 406 3.47 -15.47 23.12
C ALA A 406 4.53 -15.04 24.16
N LEU A 407 4.81 -13.74 24.23
CA LEU A 407 5.93 -13.19 24.99
C LEU A 407 5.43 -12.35 26.17
N GLY A 408 6.19 -12.33 27.26
CA GLY A 408 5.95 -11.44 28.39
C GLY A 408 6.22 -9.97 28.03
N ARG A 409 5.68 -9.04 28.83
CA ARG A 409 5.76 -7.59 28.57
C ARG A 409 7.19 -7.09 28.37
N GLU A 410 8.10 -7.39 29.29
CA GLU A 410 9.51 -6.95 29.22
C GLU A 410 10.18 -7.39 27.92
N ARG A 411 9.89 -8.62 27.48
CA ARG A 411 10.42 -9.16 26.23
C ARG A 411 9.84 -8.45 25.01
N ILE A 412 8.54 -8.16 25.02
CA ILE A 412 7.89 -7.38 23.95
C ILE A 412 8.51 -5.98 23.86
N GLU A 413 8.69 -5.30 24.99
CA GLU A 413 9.29 -3.95 25.02
C GLU A 413 10.72 -3.95 24.46
N PHE A 414 11.53 -4.94 24.84
CA PHE A 414 12.87 -5.13 24.26
C PHE A 414 12.83 -5.29 22.74
N LEU A 415 11.94 -6.14 22.22
CA LEU A 415 11.82 -6.39 20.77
C LEU A 415 11.28 -5.18 20.01
N ILE A 416 10.28 -4.48 20.56
CA ILE A 416 9.74 -3.22 20.01
C ILE A 416 10.84 -2.16 19.88
N ASN A 417 11.66 -2.00 20.92
CA ASN A 417 12.79 -1.08 20.89
C ASN A 417 13.82 -1.47 19.81
N LYS A 418 14.12 -2.76 19.65
CA LYS A 418 15.03 -3.25 18.60
C LYS A 418 14.48 -3.10 17.18
N MET A 419 13.16 -3.12 17.00
CA MET A 419 12.52 -2.82 15.72
C MET A 419 12.49 -1.32 15.38
N GLY A 420 12.95 -0.45 16.29
CA GLY A 420 12.87 1.00 16.14
C GLY A 420 11.45 1.55 16.29
N MET A 421 10.52 0.81 16.90
CA MET A 421 9.20 1.35 17.20
C MET A 421 9.28 2.28 18.41
N ARG A 422 8.86 3.54 18.24
CA ARG A 422 8.88 4.56 19.29
C ARG A 422 7.52 5.20 19.46
N SER A 423 7.27 5.68 20.68
CA SER A 423 6.14 6.56 20.94
C SER A 423 6.49 8.00 20.58
N PHE A 424 5.60 8.65 19.84
CA PHE A 424 5.69 10.03 19.40
C PHE A 424 4.58 10.84 20.05
N THR A 425 4.66 11.02 21.37
CA THR A 425 3.75 11.94 22.05
C THR A 425 4.07 13.39 21.65
N PRO A 426 3.14 14.34 21.83
CA PRO A 426 3.39 15.75 21.54
C PRO A 426 4.66 16.29 22.22
N GLU A 427 4.98 15.83 23.43
CA GLU A 427 6.19 16.20 24.15
C GLU A 427 7.46 15.69 23.46
N THR A 428 7.49 14.41 23.08
CA THR A 428 8.61 13.81 22.36
C THR A 428 8.84 14.49 21.01
N LEU A 429 7.76 14.81 20.29
CA LEU A 429 7.84 15.51 19.01
C LEU A 429 8.38 16.93 19.16
N LYS A 430 8.02 17.62 20.24
CA LYS A 430 8.53 18.96 20.54
C LYS A 430 10.02 18.94 20.82
N GLN A 431 10.47 18.00 21.66
CA GLN A 431 11.91 17.78 21.92
C GLN A 431 12.69 17.46 20.63
N LEU A 432 12.16 16.58 19.77
CA LEU A 432 12.79 16.25 18.49
C LEU A 432 12.84 17.43 17.50
N ALA A 433 11.87 18.34 17.56
CA ALA A 433 11.88 19.55 16.74
C ALA A 433 12.96 20.52 17.22
N ASP A 434 13.12 20.67 18.54
CA ASP A 434 14.15 21.51 19.15
C ASP A 434 15.57 20.95 18.86
N GLU A 435 15.75 19.62 18.88
CA GLU A 435 17.02 18.95 18.51
C GLU A 435 17.38 19.04 17.02
N ALA A 436 16.41 19.32 16.14
CA ALA A 436 16.65 19.43 14.69
C ALA A 436 17.02 20.86 14.23
N GLU A 437 16.85 21.86 15.11
CA GLU A 437 17.25 23.25 14.88
C GLU A 437 18.68 23.56 15.39
N GLU A 438 19.32 22.63 16.12
CA GLU A 438 20.75 22.63 16.46
C GLU A 438 21.59 21.84 15.44
#